data_AF-A0AAV8GL13-F1
#
_entry.id   AF-A0AAV8GL13-F1
#
_cell.length_a   1.000
_cell.length_b   1.000
_cell.length_c   1.000
_cell.angle_alpha   90.00
_cell.angle_beta   90.00
_cell.angle_gamma   90.00
#
_symmetry.space_group_name_H-M   'P 1'
#
loop_
_entity.id
_entity.type
_entity.pdbx_description
1 polymer ?
#
loop_
_entity_poly.entity_id
_entity_poly.type
_entity_poly.pdbx_seq_one_letter_code
_entity_poly.pdbx_strand_id
1 'polypeptide(L)'
;MAEVENEQRRKNKKAKKASGGKETIGGRWPAIKPKKDIQLNRLKGTHLFTIPNFLSAGEAKAFIDVAESLGFTHQGSLGPTRGEAFRDNHRISVNDPELAQCIWESGLNRIFEDIKIRGKSAAGLNPNIRLYR
;
A
#
# COMPACT_ATOMS: atom_id res chain seq x y z
N MET A 1 -11.29 37.07 -43.93
CA MET A 1 -10.95 37.52 -42.54
C MET A 1 -11.48 36.57 -41.44
N ALA A 2 -11.98 35.37 -41.77
CA ALA A 2 -12.49 34.41 -40.76
C ALA A 2 -11.60 33.16 -40.56
N GLU A 3 -10.49 33.03 -41.29
CA GLU A 3 -9.60 31.85 -41.20
C GLU A 3 -8.42 32.03 -40.24
N VAL A 4 -8.07 33.27 -39.86
CA VAL A 4 -6.93 33.55 -38.96
C VAL A 4 -7.32 33.34 -37.48
N GLU A 5 -8.61 33.46 -37.16
CA GLU A 5 -9.11 33.40 -35.77
C GLU A 5 -9.25 31.96 -35.23
N ASN A 6 -9.30 30.96 -36.12
CA ASN A 6 -9.49 29.56 -35.74
C ASN A 6 -8.17 28.81 -35.45
N GLU A 7 -7.03 29.37 -35.84
CA GLU A 7 -5.70 28.79 -35.58
C GLU A 7 -5.16 29.17 -34.18
N GLN A 8 -5.59 30.32 -33.64
CA GLN A 8 -5.27 30.75 -32.27
C GLN A 8 -6.08 29.99 -31.20
N ARG A 9 -7.26 29.44 -31.53
CA ARG A 9 -8.03 28.55 -30.62
C ARG A 9 -7.46 27.14 -30.50
N ARG A 10 -6.68 26.66 -31.47
CA ARG A 10 -6.07 25.30 -31.45
C ARG A 10 -4.76 25.23 -30.66
N LYS A 11 -4.07 26.36 -30.44
CA LYS A 11 -2.82 26.39 -29.63
C LYS A 11 -3.04 26.51 -28.12
N ASN A 12 -4.24 26.88 -27.66
CA ASN A 12 -4.56 27.00 -26.22
C ASN A 12 -5.18 25.74 -25.56
N LYS A 13 -5.32 24.62 -26.28
CA LYS A 13 -5.80 23.34 -25.69
C LYS A 13 -4.69 22.33 -25.37
N LYS A 14 -3.42 22.67 -25.62
CA LYS A 14 -2.26 21.77 -25.40
C LYS A 14 -1.26 22.28 -24.36
N ALA A 15 -1.72 23.13 -23.44
CA ALA A 15 -0.94 23.62 -22.31
C ALA A 15 -1.77 23.69 -21.02
N LYS A 16 -2.62 22.68 -20.74
CA LYS A 16 -2.81 22.29 -19.34
C LYS A 16 -1.61 21.43 -18.97
N LYS A 17 -0.53 22.15 -18.64
CA LYS A 17 0.60 21.66 -17.87
C LYS A 17 0.03 20.74 -16.79
N ALA A 18 0.36 19.46 -16.87
CA ALA A 18 0.44 18.62 -15.71
C ALA A 18 1.39 19.37 -14.77
N SER A 19 0.82 20.16 -13.86
CA SER A 19 1.49 20.54 -12.64
C SER A 19 1.74 19.21 -11.94
N GLY A 20 2.92 18.64 -12.20
CA GLY A 20 3.55 17.70 -11.31
C GLY A 20 3.76 18.42 -9.99
N GLY A 21 2.66 18.59 -9.25
CA GLY A 21 2.71 18.67 -7.82
C GLY A 21 3.40 17.39 -7.44
N LYS A 22 4.63 17.53 -6.95
CA LYS A 22 5.16 16.58 -5.98
C LYS A 22 4.19 16.70 -4.80
N GLU A 23 3.05 16.02 -4.89
CA GLU A 23 2.29 15.70 -3.70
C GLU A 23 3.26 14.88 -2.87
N THR A 24 3.77 15.51 -1.82
CA THR A 24 4.31 14.79 -0.69
C THR A 24 3.24 13.79 -0.27
N ILE A 25 3.47 12.51 -0.57
CA ILE A 25 2.52 11.41 -0.36
C ILE A 25 2.28 11.16 1.15
N GLY A 26 2.99 11.85 2.03
CA GLY A 26 2.84 11.82 3.49
C GLY A 26 1.50 12.29 4.08
N GLY A 27 0.40 12.34 3.31
CA GLY A 27 -0.93 12.73 3.77
C GLY A 27 -2.07 11.76 3.48
N ARG A 28 -1.84 10.69 2.70
CA ARG A 28 -2.93 9.79 2.27
C ARG A 28 -3.28 8.71 3.28
N TRP A 29 -2.28 8.17 3.98
CA TRP A 29 -2.45 7.08 4.93
C TRP A 29 -2.59 7.61 6.35
N PRO A 30 -3.37 6.96 7.22
CA PRO A 30 -3.49 7.37 8.61
C PRO A 30 -2.16 7.16 9.35
N ALA A 31 -1.89 8.02 10.32
CA ALA A 31 -0.70 7.89 11.15
C ALA A 31 -0.73 6.58 11.97
N ILE A 32 0.39 5.86 11.97
CA ILE A 32 0.58 4.67 12.79
C ILE A 32 1.32 5.07 14.06
N LYS A 33 0.71 4.83 15.22
CA LYS A 33 1.35 5.13 16.50
C LYS A 33 2.45 4.10 16.80
N PRO A 34 3.57 4.50 17.42
CA PRO A 34 4.56 3.54 17.91
C PRO A 34 3.94 2.52 18.86
N LYS A 35 4.23 1.24 18.61
CA LYS A 35 3.75 0.09 19.37
C LYS A 35 4.77 -0.23 20.47
N LYS A 36 4.34 -0.09 21.72
CA LYS A 36 5.19 -0.38 22.89
C LYS A 36 5.08 -1.84 23.33
N ASP A 37 3.87 -2.40 23.27
CA ASP A 37 3.55 -3.72 23.80
C ASP A 37 3.19 -4.71 22.68
N ILE A 38 4.15 -4.98 21.79
CA ILE A 38 3.93 -5.94 20.69
C ILE A 38 3.97 -7.37 21.25
N GLN A 39 2.88 -8.10 21.05
CA GLN A 39 2.79 -9.52 21.38
C GLN A 39 3.12 -10.36 20.14
N LEU A 40 4.02 -11.32 20.28
CA LEU A 40 4.40 -12.24 19.20
C LEU A 40 3.86 -13.63 19.47
N ASN A 41 2.97 -14.12 18.60
CA ASN A 41 2.44 -15.47 18.68
C ASN A 41 3.06 -16.35 17.59
N ARG A 42 4.06 -17.18 17.95
CA ARG A 42 4.75 -18.06 17.00
C ARG A 42 3.93 -19.33 16.74
N LEU A 43 3.47 -19.50 15.50
CA LEU A 43 2.72 -20.68 15.06
C LEU A 43 3.65 -21.79 14.52
N LYS A 44 4.75 -21.40 13.87
CA LYS A 44 5.78 -22.31 13.36
C LYS A 44 7.15 -21.63 13.36
N GLY A 45 7.80 -21.63 14.54
CA GLY A 45 9.15 -21.06 14.72
C GLY A 45 9.26 -19.62 14.20
N THR A 46 10.20 -19.39 13.29
CA THR A 46 10.39 -18.10 12.58
C THR A 46 9.70 -18.04 11.22
N HIS A 47 9.11 -19.14 10.75
CA HIS A 47 8.48 -19.23 9.44
C HIS A 47 7.04 -18.71 9.43
N LEU A 48 6.34 -18.81 10.55
CA LEU A 48 4.97 -18.36 10.69
C LEU A 48 4.69 -17.87 12.11
N PHE A 49 4.23 -16.64 12.24
CA PHE A 49 3.81 -16.04 13.49
C PHE A 49 2.76 -14.96 13.22
N THR A 50 2.02 -14.58 14.25
CA THR A 50 1.07 -13.47 14.20
C THR A 50 1.43 -12.42 15.24
N ILE A 51 1.05 -11.17 14.94
CA ILE A 51 1.15 -10.04 15.84
C ILE A 51 -0.27 -9.53 16.07
N PRO A 52 -1.01 -10.06 17.05
CA PRO A 52 -2.38 -9.62 17.30
C PRO A 52 -2.39 -8.15 17.71
N ASN A 53 -3.47 -7.45 17.36
CA ASN A 53 -3.71 -6.05 17.75
C ASN A 53 -2.60 -5.08 17.33
N PHE A 54 -1.85 -5.38 16.26
CA PHE A 54 -0.81 -4.49 15.76
C PHE A 54 -1.38 -3.12 15.38
N LEU A 55 -2.44 -3.10 14.57
CA LEU A 55 -3.27 -1.92 14.39
C LEU A 55 -4.38 -1.92 15.44
N SER A 56 -4.56 -0.78 16.10
CA SER A 56 -5.77 -0.54 16.90
C SER A 56 -7.01 -0.52 16.00
N ALA A 57 -8.19 -0.74 16.58
CA ALA A 57 -9.44 -0.69 15.81
C ALA A 57 -9.62 0.66 15.08
N GLY A 58 -9.20 1.78 15.69
CA GLY A 58 -9.24 3.10 15.08
C GLY A 58 -8.28 3.24 13.89
N GLU A 59 -7.03 2.78 14.03
CA GLU A 59 -6.06 2.79 12.91
C GLU A 59 -6.55 1.88 11.78
N ALA A 60 -7.00 0.66 12.09
CA ALA A 60 -7.51 -0.29 11.11
C ALA A 60 -8.69 0.30 10.33
N LYS A 61 -9.66 0.93 11.03
CA LYS A 61 -10.78 1.61 10.37
C LYS A 61 -10.30 2.71 9.43
N ALA A 62 -9.36 3.56 9.87
CA ALA A 62 -8.84 4.63 9.03
C ALA A 62 -8.11 4.09 7.79
N PHE A 63 -7.37 2.98 7.91
CA PHE A 63 -6.75 2.31 6.76
C PHE A 63 -7.80 1.78 5.78
N ILE A 64 -8.89 1.21 6.29
CA ILE A 64 -10.01 0.72 5.47
C ILE A 64 -10.67 1.89 4.73
N ASP A 65 -10.99 2.98 5.43
CA ASP A 65 -11.64 4.16 4.83
C ASP A 65 -10.79 4.73 3.68
N VAL A 66 -9.48 4.85 3.89
CA VAL A 66 -8.54 5.25 2.85
C VAL A 66 -8.57 4.23 1.71
N ALA A 67 -8.38 2.93 1.98
CA ALA A 67 -8.33 1.89 0.95
C ALA A 67 -9.59 1.85 0.05
N GLU A 68 -10.78 1.93 0.66
CA GLU A 68 -12.06 1.99 -0.05
C GLU A 68 -12.14 3.23 -0.93
N SER A 69 -11.69 4.40 -0.45
CA SER A 69 -11.66 5.62 -1.26
C SER A 69 -10.69 5.55 -2.46
N LEU A 70 -9.69 4.65 -2.43
CA LEU A 70 -8.78 4.45 -3.57
C LEU A 70 -9.42 3.59 -4.67
N GLY A 71 -10.46 2.83 -4.31
CA GLY A 71 -11.16 1.92 -5.20
C GLY A 71 -10.42 0.61 -5.41
N PHE A 72 -11.02 -0.49 -4.95
CA PHE A 72 -10.48 -1.82 -5.23
C PHE A 72 -10.75 -2.26 -6.66
N THR A 73 -9.78 -2.94 -7.25
CA THR A 73 -9.92 -3.54 -8.57
C THR A 73 -10.10 -5.04 -8.45
N HIS A 74 -11.05 -5.62 -9.18
CA HIS A 74 -11.21 -7.06 -9.24
C HIS A 74 -9.96 -7.71 -9.83
N GLN A 75 -9.36 -8.65 -9.10
CA GLN A 75 -8.19 -9.43 -9.51
C GLN A 75 -8.64 -10.86 -9.83
N GLY A 76 -9.50 -10.96 -10.84
CA GLY A 76 -9.94 -12.24 -11.40
C GLY A 76 -8.89 -12.85 -12.34
N SER A 77 -8.89 -14.19 -12.43
CA SER A 77 -8.34 -14.88 -13.61
C SER A 77 -9.28 -14.69 -14.81
N LEU A 78 -8.89 -15.15 -16.00
CA LEU A 78 -9.76 -15.17 -17.21
C LEU A 78 -10.97 -16.13 -17.09
N GLY A 79 -11.41 -16.43 -15.87
CA GLY A 79 -12.37 -17.48 -15.52
C GLY A 79 -11.72 -18.63 -14.74
N PRO A 80 -12.53 -19.54 -14.18
CA PRO A 80 -12.04 -20.75 -13.53
C PRO A 80 -11.36 -21.69 -14.55
N THR A 81 -10.06 -21.92 -14.40
CA THR A 81 -9.31 -22.90 -15.20
C THR A 81 -9.14 -24.19 -14.40
N ARG A 82 -9.41 -25.35 -15.02
CA ARG A 82 -9.21 -26.66 -14.36
C ARG A 82 -7.75 -26.82 -13.93
N GLY A 83 -7.54 -27.07 -12.65
CA GLY A 83 -6.19 -27.20 -12.07
C GLY A 83 -5.60 -25.89 -11.54
N GLU A 84 -6.28 -24.76 -11.74
CA GLU A 84 -5.89 -23.47 -11.16
C GLU A 84 -6.77 -23.11 -9.96
N ALA A 85 -6.20 -22.41 -8.99
CA ALA A 85 -6.97 -21.84 -7.90
C ALA A 85 -7.87 -20.72 -8.45
N PHE A 86 -9.17 -20.81 -8.14
CA PHE A 86 -10.11 -19.74 -8.42
C PHE A 86 -9.67 -18.44 -7.69
N ARG A 87 -9.78 -17.31 -8.38
CA ARG A 87 -9.42 -15.98 -7.85
C ARG A 87 -10.55 -15.00 -8.13
N ASP A 88 -11.08 -14.43 -7.07
CA ASP A 88 -12.18 -13.45 -7.10
C ASP A 88 -11.91 -12.22 -6.23
N ASN A 89 -10.71 -12.15 -5.64
CA ASN A 89 -10.33 -11.09 -4.71
C ASN A 89 -10.37 -9.71 -5.36
N HIS A 90 -10.76 -8.71 -4.58
CA HIS A 90 -10.57 -7.31 -4.92
C HIS A 90 -9.27 -6.81 -4.28
N ARG A 91 -8.48 -6.03 -5.01
CA ARG A 91 -7.17 -5.56 -4.53
C ARG A 91 -6.88 -4.11 -4.91
N ILE A 92 -6.22 -3.40 -3.99
CA ILE A 92 -5.40 -2.24 -4.30
C ILE A 92 -3.91 -2.57 -4.14
N SER A 93 -3.08 -2.03 -5.03
CA SER A 93 -1.62 -2.15 -4.96
C SER A 93 -1.04 -0.75 -5.04
N VAL A 94 -0.32 -0.34 -3.99
CA VAL A 94 0.37 0.96 -3.96
C VAL A 94 1.86 0.70 -3.83
N ASN A 95 2.66 1.58 -4.44
CA ASN A 95 4.10 1.60 -4.22
C ASN A 95 4.42 2.82 -3.34
N ASP A 96 4.55 2.60 -2.04
CA ASP A 96 4.63 3.66 -1.02
C ASP A 96 5.76 3.36 -0.01
N PRO A 97 6.97 3.87 -0.27
CA PRO A 97 8.11 3.69 0.62
C PRO A 97 7.93 4.35 2.00
N GLU A 98 7.25 5.50 2.06
CA GLU A 98 7.02 6.22 3.32
C GLU A 98 6.10 5.41 4.24
N LEU A 99 4.97 4.90 3.71
CA LEU A 99 4.10 4.02 4.49
C LEU A 99 4.82 2.74 4.94
N ALA A 100 5.60 2.12 4.05
CA ALA A 100 6.37 0.93 4.38
C ALA A 100 7.36 1.18 5.53
N GLN A 101 8.04 2.34 5.49
CA GLN A 101 8.94 2.77 6.56
C GLN A 101 8.17 3.05 7.85
N CYS A 102 7.04 3.78 7.80
CA CYS A 102 6.22 4.06 8.99
C CYS A 102 5.72 2.77 9.67
N ILE A 103 5.26 1.77 8.91
CA ILE A 103 4.85 0.48 9.48
C ILE A 103 6.06 -0.21 10.12
N TRP A 104 7.21 -0.24 9.44
CA TRP A 104 8.44 -0.87 9.93
C TRP A 104 8.92 -0.25 11.25
N GLU A 105 9.01 1.07 11.29
CA GLU A 105 9.54 1.86 12.42
C GLU A 105 8.52 2.00 13.57
N SER A 106 7.24 1.68 13.34
CA SER A 106 6.24 1.66 14.40
C SER A 106 6.51 0.61 15.49
N GLY A 107 7.55 -0.21 15.35
CA GLY A 107 7.96 -1.23 16.31
C GLY A 107 8.01 -2.64 15.72
N LEU A 108 7.53 -2.81 14.47
CA LEU A 108 7.62 -4.09 13.77
C LEU A 108 9.08 -4.54 13.61
N ASN A 109 10.00 -3.61 13.34
CA ASN A 109 11.43 -3.86 13.22
C ASN A 109 12.01 -4.65 14.41
N ARG A 110 11.56 -4.35 15.64
CA ARG A 110 12.04 -5.01 16.87
C ARG A 110 11.75 -6.51 16.89
N ILE A 111 10.65 -6.93 16.25
CA ILE A 111 10.26 -8.35 16.13
C ILE A 111 11.19 -9.11 15.19
N PHE A 112 11.89 -8.42 14.28
CA PHE A 112 12.79 -9.03 13.33
C PHE A 112 14.26 -8.96 13.75
N GLU A 113 14.58 -8.34 14.90
CA GLU A 113 15.95 -8.28 15.44
C GLU A 113 16.49 -9.68 15.76
N ASP A 114 15.64 -10.58 16.26
CA ASP A 114 15.99 -11.97 16.61
C ASP A 114 15.79 -12.97 15.45
N ILE A 115 15.26 -12.52 14.31
CA ILE A 115 14.96 -13.38 13.16
C ILE A 115 16.06 -13.28 12.11
N LYS A 116 16.83 -14.35 11.96
CA LYS A 116 17.83 -14.51 10.89
C LYS A 116 17.49 -15.70 10.00
N ILE A 117 17.46 -15.47 8.69
CA ILE A 117 17.25 -16.52 7.69
C ILE A 117 18.51 -16.64 6.86
N ARG A 118 19.20 -17.79 6.95
CA ARG A 118 20.48 -18.04 6.25
C ARG A 118 21.51 -16.94 6.52
N GLY A 119 21.60 -16.50 7.78
CA GLY A 119 22.52 -15.44 8.22
C GLY A 119 22.11 -14.01 7.82
N LYS A 120 20.99 -13.81 7.14
CA LYS A 120 20.48 -12.49 6.75
C LYS A 120 19.42 -11.98 7.72
N SER A 121 19.49 -10.70 8.05
CA SER A 121 18.47 -9.98 8.83
C SER A 121 17.54 -9.18 7.91
N ALA A 122 16.30 -8.97 8.36
CA ALA A 122 15.38 -8.07 7.67
C ALA A 122 15.81 -6.61 7.84
N ALA A 123 15.67 -5.80 6.79
CA ALA A 123 16.06 -4.38 6.79
C ALA A 123 14.88 -3.42 6.62
N GLY A 124 13.67 -3.94 6.36
CA GLY A 124 12.49 -3.12 6.06
C GLY A 124 11.38 -3.92 5.41
N LEU A 125 10.30 -3.22 5.07
CA LEU A 125 9.18 -3.76 4.30
C LEU A 125 9.35 -3.44 2.81
N ASN A 126 8.74 -4.28 1.96
CA ASN A 126 8.63 -3.99 0.54
C ASN A 126 7.65 -2.81 0.33
N PRO A 127 8.04 -1.75 -0.40
CA PRO A 127 7.16 -0.59 -0.64
C PRO A 127 5.91 -0.92 -1.47
N ASN A 128 5.88 -2.07 -2.16
CA ASN A 128 4.69 -2.58 -2.83
C ASN A 128 3.70 -3.18 -1.83
N ILE A 129 2.83 -2.32 -1.29
CA ILE A 129 1.81 -2.67 -0.29
C ILE A 129 0.52 -3.04 -1.02
N ARG A 130 -0.05 -4.18 -0.64
CA ARG A 130 -1.30 -4.70 -1.19
C ARG A 130 -2.33 -4.83 -0.08
N LEU A 131 -3.53 -4.31 -0.33
CA LEU A 131 -4.68 -4.53 0.53
C LEU A 131 -5.72 -5.32 -0.26
N TYR A 132 -6.33 -6.28 0.41
CA TYR A 132 -7.31 -7.21 -0.15
C TYR A 132 -8.67 -7.02 0.51
N ARG A 133 -9.71 -7.29 -0.25
CA ARG A 133 -11.11 -7.37 0.16
C ARG A 133 -11.75 -8.61 -0.46
#